data_AF-A0A7J4UZT3-F1
#
_entry.id   AF-A0A7J4UZT3-F1
#
_cell.length_a   1.000
_cell.length_b   1.000
_cell.length_c   1.000
_cell.angle_alpha   90.00
_cell.angle_beta   90.00
_cell.angle_gamma   90.00
#
_symmetry.space_group_name_H-M   'P 1'
#
loop_
_entity.id
_entity.type
_entity.pdbx_description
1 polymer ?
#
loop_
_entity_poly.entity_id
_entity_poly.type
_entity_poly.pdbx_seq_one_letter_code
_entity_poly.pdbx_strand_id
1 'polypeptide(L)' 'MRARESDEKTSAGLCPVCGGRTEKIRNLTVYGGTVTRGYRCKGCGYWTGLKRRVPTLYIFSPKS' A
#
# COMPACT_ATOMS: atom_id res chain seq x y z
N MET A 1 7.85 3.83 -9.80
CA MET A 1 8.26 3.87 -8.37
C MET A 1 9.29 2.77 -8.14
N ARG A 2 10.51 3.11 -7.67
CA ARG A 2 11.51 2.11 -7.26
C ARG A 2 11.18 1.65 -5.83
N ALA A 3 11.01 0.36 -5.64
CA ALA A 3 10.69 -0.23 -4.34
C ALA A 3 11.30 -1.63 -4.24
N ARG A 4 11.65 -2.05 -3.03
CA ARG A 4 11.98 -3.44 -2.70
C ARG A 4 10.78 -4.07 -2.01
N GLU A 5 10.54 -5.35 -2.27
CA GLU A 5 9.59 -6.12 -1.47
C GLU A 5 10.31 -6.65 -0.22
N SER A 6 9.68 -6.49 0.93
CA SER A 6 10.10 -7.17 2.16
C SER A 6 9.29 -8.45 2.34
N ASP A 7 9.83 -9.42 3.08
CA ASP A 7 9.06 -10.61 3.49
C ASP A 7 8.02 -10.33 4.58
N GLU A 8 8.02 -9.12 5.15
CA GLU A 8 7.00 -8.67 6.09
C GLU A 8 5.62 -8.60 5.39
N LYS A 9 4.63 -9.28 5.96
CA LYS A 9 3.25 -9.22 5.47
C LYS A 9 2.67 -7.83 5.76
N THR A 10 2.08 -7.23 4.75
CA THR A 10 1.37 -5.96 4.92
C THR A 10 0.05 -6.19 5.65
N SER A 11 -0.26 -5.32 6.60
CA SER A 11 -1.59 -5.20 7.21
C SER A 11 -2.22 -3.83 6.89
N ALA A 12 -3.53 -3.71 7.09
CA ALA A 12 -4.18 -2.40 7.02
C ALA A 12 -3.67 -1.56 8.19
N GLY A 13 -3.05 -0.42 7.91
CA GLY A 13 -2.44 0.43 8.92
C GLY A 13 -2.17 1.84 8.43
N LEU A 14 -1.22 2.51 9.08
CA LEU A 14 -0.77 3.84 8.69
C LEU A 14 0.15 3.76 7.47
N CYS A 15 0.02 4.72 6.56
CA CYS A 15 0.83 4.85 5.38
C CYS A 15 2.28 5.18 5.78
N PRO A 16 3.28 4.40 5.34
CA PRO A 16 4.68 4.65 5.69
C PRO A 16 5.27 5.89 5.02
N VAL A 17 4.51 6.55 4.12
CA VAL A 17 4.96 7.74 3.39
C VAL A 17 4.41 9.02 4.04
N CYS A 18 3.10 9.06 4.32
CA CYS A 18 2.44 10.28 4.80
C CYS A 18 1.72 10.14 6.14
N GLY A 19 1.75 8.95 6.76
CA GLY A 19 1.01 8.66 8.01
C GLY A 19 -0.51 8.51 7.86
N GLY A 20 -1.09 8.78 6.68
CA GLY A 20 -2.53 8.63 6.44
C GLY A 20 -3.01 7.18 6.49
N ARG A 21 -4.31 6.92 6.71
CA ARG A 21 -4.85 5.55 6.74
C ARG A 21 -4.79 4.89 5.35
N THR A 22 -4.47 3.60 5.35
CA THR A 22 -4.52 2.76 4.14
C THR A 22 -5.83 1.98 4.05
N GLU A 23 -6.28 1.73 2.83
CA GLU A 23 -7.49 0.98 2.52
C GLU A 23 -7.16 -0.32 1.80
N LYS A 24 -7.94 -1.37 2.07
CA LYS A 24 -7.80 -2.68 1.43
C LYS A 24 -8.18 -2.57 -0.05
N ILE A 25 -7.28 -3.03 -0.91
CA ILE A 25 -7.57 -3.31 -2.32
C ILE A 25 -8.15 -4.72 -2.39
N ARG A 26 -9.40 -4.84 -2.79
CA ARG A 26 -10.12 -6.12 -2.90
C ARG A 26 -10.41 -6.41 -4.37
N ASN A 27 -10.23 -7.66 -4.77
CA ASN A 27 -10.67 -8.18 -6.06
C ASN A 27 -11.76 -9.24 -5.85
N LEU A 28 -12.65 -9.36 -6.83
CA LEU A 28 -13.60 -10.46 -6.92
C LEU A 28 -12.86 -11.73 -7.34
N THR A 29 -13.26 -12.85 -6.76
CA THR A 29 -12.84 -14.19 -7.16
C THR A 29 -13.83 -14.75 -8.19
N VAL A 30 -13.39 -15.75 -8.96
CA VAL A 30 -14.25 -16.45 -9.93
C VAL A 30 -15.48 -17.12 -9.29
N TYR A 31 -15.43 -17.39 -7.98
CA TYR A 31 -16.53 -17.96 -7.20
C TYR A 31 -17.40 -16.90 -6.51
N GLY A 32 -17.26 -15.61 -6.83
CA GLY A 32 -18.06 -14.52 -6.26
C GLY A 32 -17.62 -14.02 -4.87
N GLY A 33 -16.58 -14.62 -4.27
CA GLY A 33 -15.95 -14.11 -3.04
C GLY A 33 -15.05 -12.89 -3.28
N THR A 34 -14.54 -12.28 -2.20
CA THR A 34 -13.55 -11.19 -2.29
C THR A 34 -12.22 -11.58 -1.66
N VAL A 35 -11.12 -11.22 -2.31
CA VAL A 35 -9.76 -11.42 -1.78
C VAL A 35 -9.04 -10.09 -1.68
N THR A 36 -8.35 -9.87 -0.56
CA THR A 36 -7.49 -8.69 -0.41
C THR A 36 -6.21 -8.94 -1.20
N ARG A 37 -5.91 -8.06 -2.17
CA ARG A 37 -4.67 -8.12 -2.96
C ARG A 37 -3.58 -7.16 -2.45
N GLY A 38 -3.95 -6.19 -1.63
CA GLY A 38 -3.01 -5.21 -1.13
C GLY A 38 -3.70 -4.05 -0.43
N TYR A 39 -2.97 -2.95 -0.30
CA TYR A 39 -3.38 -1.76 0.43
C TYR A 39 -2.98 -0.50 -0.33
N ARG A 40 -3.84 0.54 -0.30
CA ARG A 40 -3.53 1.86 -0.89
C ARG A 40 -3.81 3.00 0.09
N CYS A 41 -2.99 4.04 0.08
CA CYS A 41 -3.24 5.28 0.77
C CYS A 41 -3.92 6.27 -0.19
N LYS A 42 -5.13 6.74 0.17
CA LYS A 42 -5.83 7.78 -0.59
C LYS A 42 -5.16 9.16 -0.52
N GLY A 43 -4.36 9.41 0.52
CA GLY A 43 -3.75 10.73 0.74
C GLY A 43 -2.53 11.02 -0.13
N CYS A 44 -1.66 10.03 -0.34
CA CYS A 44 -0.41 10.22 -1.12
C CYS A 44 -0.23 9.23 -2.28
N GLY A 45 -1.22 8.37 -2.55
CA GLY A 45 -1.16 7.38 -3.63
C GLY A 45 -0.21 6.20 -3.40
N TYR A 46 0.43 6.11 -2.23
CA TYR A 46 1.24 4.92 -1.88
C TYR A 46 0.39 3.66 -1.95
N TRP A 47 0.92 2.60 -2.52
CA TRP A 47 0.27 1.30 -2.54
C TRP A 47 1.28 0.16 -2.40
N THR A 48 0.80 -0.95 -1.86
CA THR A 48 1.58 -2.15 -1.61
C THR A 48 0.74 -3.40 -1.79
N GLY A 49 1.38 -4.51 -2.12
CA GLY A 49 0.75 -5.82 -2.17
C GLY A 49 0.59 -6.45 -0.78
N LEU A 50 0.34 -7.75 -0.75
CA LEU A 50 0.30 -8.54 0.49
C LEU A 50 1.67 -8.65 1.18
N LYS A 51 2.76 -8.54 0.41
CA LYS A 51 4.10 -8.26 0.92
C LYS A 51 4.34 -6.76 0.91
N ARG A 52 5.00 -6.26 1.95
CA ARG A 52 5.21 -4.83 2.11
C ARG A 52 6.23 -4.32 1.09
N ARG A 53 5.82 -3.33 0.30
CA ARG A 53 6.70 -2.56 -0.60
C ARG A 53 7.36 -1.45 0.18
N VAL A 54 8.68 -1.53 0.31
CA VAL A 54 9.50 -0.48 0.91
C VAL A 54 10.00 0.42 -0.22
N PRO A 55 9.55 1.69 -0.31
CA PRO A 55 10.09 2.64 -1.26
C PRO A 55 11.60 2.78 -1.04
N THR A 56 12.40 2.67 -2.10
CA THR A 56 13.86 2.85 -2.00
C THR A 56 14.30 4.29 -2.24
N LEU A 57 13.38 5.13 -2.70
CA LEU A 57 13.63 6.55 -2.94
C LEU A 57 12.44 7.33 -2.38
N TYR A 58 12.72 8.17 -1.39
CA TYR A 58 11.76 9.11 -0.83
C TYR A 58 12.07 10.49 -1.41
N ILE A 59 11.11 11.06 -2.15
CA ILE A 59 11.17 12.46 -2.59
C ILE A 59 10.14 13.21 -1.76
N PHE A 60 10.61 14.07 -0.88
CA PHE A 60 9.76 14.91 -0.05
C PHE A 60 9.52 16.23 -0.77
N SER A 61 8.25 16.63 -0.92
CA SER A 61 7.86 17.95 -1.38
C SER A 61 7.15 18.69 -0.24
N PRO A 62 7.38 19.99 -0.04
CA PRO A 62 6.59 20.78 0.90
C PRO A 62 5.11 20.71 0.54
N LYS A 63 4.24 20.69 1.56
CA LYS A 63 2.80 20.91 1.34
C LYS A 63 2.62 22.40 1.03
N SER A 64 2.13 22.70 -0.18
CA SER A 64 1.65 24.04 -0.55
C SER A 64 0.40 24.40 0.23
#